data_AF-A0A222WNC7-F1
#
_entry.id   AF-A0A222WNC7-F1
#
_cell.length_a   1.000
_cell.length_b   1.000
_cell.length_c   1.000
_cell.angle_alpha   90.00
_cell.angle_beta   90.00
_cell.angle_gamma   90.00
#
_symmetry.space_group_name_H-M   'P 1'
#
loop_
_entity.id
_entity.type
_entity.pdbx_description
1 polymer ?
#
loop_
_entity_poly.entity_id
_entity_poly.type
_entity_poly.pdbx_seq_one_letter_code
_entity_poly.pdbx_strand_id
1 'polypeptide(L)' 'MIWLNMAGTTFVCALIVWAEWHCLGDNQKRERVSLIAVTGAVWLIAVLILMFPDIPGPIAMLNSIFKPLISGLK' A
#
# COMPACT_ATOMS: atom_id res chain seq x y z
N MET A 1 -19.06 3.28 2.33
CA MET A 1 -17.97 2.65 3.13
C MET A 1 -16.58 2.96 2.60
N ILE A 2 -16.35 2.93 1.28
CA ILE A 2 -15.04 3.22 0.65
C ILE A 2 -14.43 4.56 1.10
N TRP A 3 -15.23 5.64 1.17
CA TRP A 3 -14.78 6.95 1.65
C TRP A 3 -14.30 6.96 3.11
N LEU A 4 -14.94 6.17 3.99
CA LEU A 4 -14.52 6.03 5.38
C LEU A 4 -13.18 5.29 5.49
N ASN A 5 -13.02 4.23 4.69
CA ASN A 5 -11.77 3.48 4.61
C ASN A 5 -10.65 4.35 4.05
N MET A 6 -10.93 5.16 3.03
CA MET A 6 -9.97 6.08 2.42
C MET A 6 -9.53 7.17 3.39
N ALA A 7 -10.47 7.77 4.13
CA ALA A 7 -10.18 8.74 5.19
C ALA A 7 -9.34 8.09 6.31
N GLY A 8 -9.70 6.87 6.73
CA GLY A 8 -8.96 6.11 7.74
C GLY A 8 -7.53 5.79 7.32
N THR A 9 -7.33 5.28 6.10
CA THR A 9 -6.00 4.97 5.56
C THR A 9 -5.13 6.23 5.48
N THR A 10 -5.70 7.34 5.01
CA THR A 10 -4.95 8.61 4.90
C THR A 10 -4.60 9.17 6.29
N PHE A 11 -5.50 9.02 7.27
CA PHE A 11 -5.27 9.45 8.65
C PHE A 11 -4.16 8.63 9.34
N VAL A 12 -4.16 7.30 9.16
CA VAL A 12 -3.11 6.43 9.70
C VAL A 12 -1.76 6.72 9.04
N CYS A 13 -1.71 6.90 7.71
CA CYS A 13 -0.47 7.28 7.03
C CYS A 13 0.05 8.64 7.53
N ALA A 14 -0.82 9.62 7.74
CA ALA A 14 -0.43 10.92 8.30
C ALA A 14 0.12 10.79 9.72
N LEU A 15 -0.48 9.96 10.57
CA LEU A 15 0.02 9.66 11.92
C LEU A 15 1.39 8.98 11.91
N ILE A 16 1.61 8.02 11.01
CA ILE A 16 2.91 7.35 10.85
C ILE A 16 3.98 8.38 10.46
N VAL A 17 3.71 9.20 9.44
CA VAL A 17 4.65 10.23 9.00
C VAL A 17 4.92 11.24 10.12
N TRP A 18 3.89 11.64 10.88
CA TRP A 18 4.05 12.60 11.96
C TRP A 18 4.84 12.04 13.15
N ALA A 19 4.57 10.79 13.55
CA ALA A 19 5.29 10.11 14.62
C ALA A 19 6.76 9.89 14.26
N GLU A 20 7.04 9.39 13.06
CA GLU A 20 8.41 9.22 12.53
C GLU A 20 9.11 10.58 12.40
N TRP A 21 8.43 11.62 11.91
CA TRP A 21 9.00 12.96 11.81
C TRP A 21 9.39 13.54 13.18
N HIS A 22 8.59 13.30 14.22
CA HIS A 22 8.89 13.72 15.59
C HIS A 22 9.95 12.83 16.26
N CYS A 23 10.10 11.57 15.82
CA CYS A 23 11.10 10.64 16.33
C CYS A 23 12.48 10.85 15.67
N LEU A 24 12.52 11.33 14.42
CA LEU A 24 13.76 11.65 13.71
C LEU A 24 14.31 13.02 14.13
N GLY A 25 15.44 12.99 14.84
CA GLY A 25 16.21 14.17 15.21
C GLY A 25 16.57 15.04 13.99
N ASP A 26 16.69 16.35 14.23
CA ASP A 26 16.67 17.42 13.21
C ASP A 26 17.74 17.32 12.09
N ASN A 27 18.68 16.38 12.20
CA ASN A 27 19.82 16.22 11.31
C ASN A 27 19.68 15.11 10.24
N GLN A 28 18.64 14.25 10.30
CA GLN A 28 18.46 13.12 9.38
C GLN A 28 17.52 13.44 8.20
N LYS A 29 17.87 14.45 7.40
CA LYS A 29 17.07 14.85 6.22
C LYS A 29 16.92 13.75 5.17
N ARG A 30 17.91 12.85 5.02
CA ARG A 30 17.84 11.69 4.10
C ARG A 30 16.78 10.67 4.54
N GLU A 31 16.68 10.41 5.83
CA GLU A 31 15.74 9.41 6.34
C GLU A 31 14.29 9.91 6.26
N ARG A 32 14.06 11.22 6.48
CA ARG A 32 12.75 11.87 6.25
C ARG A 32 12.27 11.72 4.80
N VAL A 33 13.17 11.81 3.81
CA VAL A 33 12.82 11.62 2.40
C VAL A 33 12.45 10.16 2.11
N SER A 34 13.22 9.20 2.63
CA SER A 34 12.87 7.77 2.46
C SER A 34 11.54 7.42 3.13
N LEU A 35 11.22 8.00 4.28
CA LEU A 35 9.94 7.83 4.95
C LEU A 35 8.77 8.30 4.12
N ILE A 36 8.86 9.52 3.59
CA ILE A 36 7.80 10.07 2.73
C ILE A 36 7.69 9.26 1.44
N ALA A 37 8.81 8.85 0.85
CA ALA A 37 8.81 8.05 -0.37
C ALA A 37 8.16 6.67 -0.16
N VAL A 38 8.54 5.94 0.90
CA VAL A 38 7.98 4.62 1.20
C VAL A 38 6.53 4.74 1.63
N THR A 39 6.20 5.67 2.52
CA THR A 39 4.82 5.87 2.97
C THR A 39 3.92 6.33 1.83
N GLY A 40 4.40 7.22 0.96
CA GLY A 40 3.70 7.66 -0.23
C GLY A 40 3.46 6.51 -1.21
N ALA A 41 4.45 5.63 -1.43
CA ALA A 41 4.29 4.45 -2.27
C ALA A 41 3.22 3.49 -1.70
N VAL A 42 3.27 3.19 -0.40
CA VAL A 42 2.29 2.33 0.27
C VAL A 42 0.90 2.95 0.25
N TRP A 43 0.78 4.25 0.50
CA TRP A 43 -0.49 4.97 0.45
C TRP A 43 -1.09 4.96 -0.96
N LEU A 44 -0.27 5.18 -1.99
CA LEU A 44 -0.71 5.17 -3.38
C LEU A 44 -1.24 3.79 -3.80
N ILE A 45 -0.55 2.71 -3.38
CA ILE A 45 -1.03 1.34 -3.57
C ILE A 45 -2.35 1.10 -2.83
N ALA A 46 -2.45 1.54 -1.57
CA ALA A 46 -3.66 1.36 -0.77
C ALA A 46 -4.88 2.12 -1.36
N VAL A 47 -4.67 3.34 -1.85
CA VAL A 47 -5.69 4.11 -2.57
C VAL A 47 -6.15 3.40 -3.83
N LEU A 48 -5.21 2.85 -4.60
CA LEU A 48 -5.54 2.12 -5.83
C LEU A 48 -6.39 0.87 -5.55
N ILE A 49 -6.08 0.14 -4.47
CA ILE A 49 -6.87 -1.02 -4.02
C ILE A 49 -8.27 -0.59 -3.55
N LEU A 50 -8.39 0.52 -2.82
CA LEU A 50 -9.68 1.02 -2.35
C LEU A 50 -10.56 1.53 -3.50
N MET A 51 -9.97 2.08 -4.55
CA MET A 51 -10.68 2.61 -5.71
C MET A 51 -11.08 1.51 -6.70
N PHE A 52 -10.31 0.43 -6.77
CA PHE A 52 -10.60 -0.76 -7.58
C PHE A 52 -10.77 -2.01 -6.69
N PRO A 53 -11.87 -2.12 -5.92
CA PRO A 53 -12.12 -3.26 -5.05
C PRO A 53 -12.36 -4.57 -5.82
N ASP A 54 -12.68 -4.49 -7.11
CA ASP A 54 -12.89 -5.64 -8.00
C ASP A 54 -11.59 -6.23 -8.59
N ILE A 55 -10.41 -5.73 -8.18
CA ILE A 55 -9.16 -6.40 -8.54
C ILE A 55 -9.18 -7.77 -7.85
N PRO A 56 -9.17 -8.88 -8.62
CA PRO A 56 -9.12 -10.22 -8.04
C PRO A 56 -7.90 -10.26 -7.12
N GLY A 57 -8.10 -10.65 -5.86
CA GLY A 57 -7.03 -10.60 -4.86
C GLY A 57 -5.75 -11.30 -5.35
N PRO A 58 -4.58 -11.03 -4.74
CA PRO A 58 -3.30 -11.56 -5.22
C PRO A 58 -3.32 -13.08 -5.45
N ILE A 59 -4.03 -13.81 -4.58
CA ILE A 59 -4.26 -15.25 -4.67
C ILE A 59 -5.11 -15.64 -5.89
N ALA A 60 -6.11 -14.84 -6.25
CA ALA A 60 -6.95 -15.07 -7.43
C ALA A 60 -6.22 -14.72 -8.73
N MET A 61 -5.38 -13.68 -8.76
CA MET A 61 -4.47 -13.42 -9.88
C MET A 61 -3.45 -14.55 -10.06
N LEU A 62 -2.85 -15.00 -8.95
CA LEU A 62 -1.93 -16.14 -8.98
C LEU A 62 -2.64 -17.37 -9.57
N ASN A 63 -3.83 -17.70 -9.07
CA ASN A 63 -4.61 -18.81 -9.61
C ASN A 63 -4.88 -18.66 -11.11
N SER A 64 -5.24 -17.49 -11.62
CA SER A 64 -5.45 -17.28 -13.07
C SER A 64 -4.20 -17.51 -13.91
N ILE A 65 -3.01 -17.14 -13.41
CA ILE A 65 -1.73 -17.33 -14.10
C ILE A 65 -1.27 -18.80 -14.04
N PHE A 66 -1.48 -19.46 -12.89
CA PHE A 66 -1.06 -20.84 -12.67
C PHE A 66 -2.05 -21.89 -13.20
N LYS A 67 -3.32 -21.55 -13.41
CA LYS A 67 -4.35 -22.42 -13.99
C LYS A 67 -3.95 -23.02 -15.35
N PRO A 68 -3.45 -22.26 -16.35
CA PRO A 68 -3.01 -22.83 -17.61
C PRO A 68 -1.81 -23.77 -17.44
N LEU A 69 -0.88 -23.45 -16.53
CA LEU A 69 0.32 -24.27 -16.25
C LEU A 69 -0.05 -25.66 -15.68
N ILE A 70 -1.04 -25.70 -14.79
CA ILE A 70 -1.54 -26.94 -14.19
C ILE A 70 -2.37 -27.73 -15.22
N SER A 71 -3.12 -27.05 -16.09
CA SER A 71 -3.95 -27.71 -17.11
C SER A 71 -3.14 -28.33 -18.26
N GLY A 72 -1.96 -27.79 -18.56
CA GLY A 72 -1.03 -28.34 -19.56
C GLY A 72 -0.20 -29.52 -19.06
N LEU A 73 -0.35 -29.90 -17.78
CA LEU A 73 0.34 -31.02 -17.14
C LEU A 73 -0.59 -32.24 -16.96
N LYS A 74 -1.45 -32.51 -17.96
CA LYS A 74 -2.29 -33.70 -18.07
C LYS A 74 -2.16 -34.28 -19.47
#